data_AF-X1CIR6-F1
#
_entry.id   AF-X1CIR6-F1
#
_cell.length_a   1.000
_cell.length_b   1.000
_cell.length_c   1.000
_cell.angle_alpha   90.00
_cell.angle_beta   90.00
_cell.angle_gamma   90.00
#
_symmetry.space_group_name_H-M   'P 1'
#
loop_
_entity.id
_entity.type
_entity.pdbx_description
1 polymer ?
#
loop_
_entity_poly.entity_id
_entity_poly.type
_entity_poly.pdbx_seq_one_letter_code
_entity_poly.pdbx_strand_id
1 'polypeptide(L)'
;MLIVALTGGIASGKSVVAEVLGELGCYIHHADKIAHDLMEPEKPAWKKIVAHFGKKILNEDKTINRSLLGKIIFSAEKERRFLNELIHPLVLEKKKEVSSRLEKERHY
;
A
#
# COMPACT_ATOMS: atom_id res chain seq x y z
N MET A 1 17.82 12.95 0.50
CA MET A 1 16.70 13.49 -0.33
C MET A 1 15.62 14.11 0.57
N LEU A 2 14.90 15.16 0.15
CA LEU A 2 13.70 15.64 0.88
C LEU A 2 12.52 14.69 0.62
N ILE A 3 11.88 14.20 1.68
CA ILE A 3 10.70 13.32 1.58
C ILE A 3 9.51 14.06 2.21
N VAL A 4 8.45 14.23 1.42
CA VAL A 4 7.22 14.90 1.86
C VAL A 4 6.07 13.89 1.83
N ALA A 5 5.30 13.82 2.93
CA ALA A 5 4.12 12.97 3.02
C ALA A 5 2.87 13.79 2.66
N LEU A 6 2.18 13.40 1.59
CA LEU A 6 0.89 13.97 1.22
C LEU A 6 -0.24 13.16 1.86
N THR A 7 -0.99 13.78 2.78
CA THR A 7 -2.07 13.14 3.53
C THR A 7 -3.37 13.94 3.39
N GLY A 8 -4.50 13.38 3.86
CA GLY A 8 -5.82 14.00 3.72
C GLY A 8 -6.95 12.97 3.64
N GLY A 9 -8.18 13.39 3.94
CA GLY A 9 -9.37 12.53 3.96
C GLY A 9 -9.77 11.97 2.58
N ILE A 10 -10.76 11.06 2.57
CA ILE A 10 -11.34 10.55 1.32
C ILE A 10 -11.88 11.73 0.49
N ALA A 11 -11.69 11.69 -0.84
CA ALA A 11 -12.10 12.73 -1.78
C ALA A 11 -11.49 14.13 -1.56
N SER A 12 -10.41 14.28 -0.78
CA SER A 12 -9.76 15.57 -0.54
C SER A 12 -8.83 16.06 -1.67
N GLY A 13 -8.88 15.45 -2.86
CA GLY A 13 -8.04 15.87 -4.01
C GLY A 13 -6.56 15.48 -3.97
N LYS A 14 -6.12 14.61 -3.05
CA LYS A 14 -4.70 14.19 -2.95
C LYS A 14 -4.11 13.67 -4.26
N SER A 15 -4.88 12.91 -5.03
CA SER A 15 -4.41 12.35 -6.29
C SER A 15 -4.08 13.45 -7.29
N VAL A 16 -4.87 14.52 -7.34
CA VAL A 16 -4.64 15.69 -8.19
C VAL A 16 -3.38 16.43 -7.76
N VAL A 17 -3.21 16.66 -6.45
CA VAL A 17 -1.99 17.31 -5.93
C VAL A 17 -0.75 16.45 -6.20
N ALA A 18 -0.85 15.12 -6.06
CA ALA A 18 0.24 14.21 -6.36
C ALA A 18 0.62 14.24 -7.85
N GLU A 19 -0.36 14.30 -8.75
CA GLU A 19 -0.15 14.42 -10.20
C GLU A 19 0.58 15.71 -10.55
N VAL A 20 0.11 16.86 -10.05
CA VAL A 20 0.76 18.16 -10.26
C VAL A 20 2.20 18.17 -9.75
N LEU A 21 2.46 17.59 -8.56
CA LEU A 21 3.82 17.46 -8.05
C LEU A 21 4.70 16.58 -8.96
N GLY A 22 4.12 15.53 -9.55
CA GLY A 22 4.77 14.67 -10.53
C GLY A 22 5.19 15.41 -11.79
N GLU A 23 4.29 16.24 -12.34
CA GLU A 23 4.57 17.10 -13.50
C GLU A 23 5.69 18.11 -13.21
N LEU A 24 5.80 18.58 -11.96
CA LEU A 24 6.89 19.45 -11.50
C LEU A 24 8.20 18.70 -11.21
N GLY A 25 8.30 17.41 -11.56
CA GLY A 25 9.51 16.60 -11.44
C GLY A 25 9.69 15.90 -10.09
N CYS A 26 8.67 15.89 -9.22
CA CYS A 26 8.72 15.10 -7.99
C CYS A 26 8.49 13.62 -8.29
N TYR A 27 9.28 12.74 -7.67
CA TYR A 27 8.96 11.32 -7.69
C TYR A 27 7.76 11.03 -6.77
N ILE A 28 6.69 10.49 -7.34
CA ILE A 28 5.46 10.17 -6.59
C ILE A 28 5.47 8.72 -6.14
N HIS A 29 5.44 8.51 -4.82
CA HIS A 29 5.42 7.19 -4.19
C HIS A 29 4.05 6.92 -3.56
N HIS A 30 3.17 6.21 -4.28
CA HIS A 30 1.82 5.89 -3.81
C HIS A 30 1.83 4.72 -2.82
N ALA A 31 1.66 5.00 -1.53
CA ALA A 31 1.61 3.98 -0.48
C ALA A 31 0.47 2.96 -0.69
N ASP A 32 -0.73 3.43 -1.07
CA ASP A 32 -1.89 2.55 -1.29
C ASP A 32 -1.67 1.57 -2.45
N LYS A 33 -1.01 2.02 -3.51
CA LYS A 33 -0.67 1.17 -4.65
C LYS A 33 0.34 0.09 -4.25
N ILE A 34 1.36 0.46 -3.46
CA ILE A 34 2.37 -0.49 -2.99
C ILE A 34 1.75 -1.52 -2.04
N ALA A 35 0.89 -1.08 -1.12
CA ALA A 35 0.16 -1.98 -0.25
C ALA A 35 -0.67 -2.98 -1.06
N HIS A 36 -1.35 -2.51 -2.12
CA HIS A 36 -2.07 -3.39 -3.03
C HIS A 36 -1.15 -4.36 -3.75
N ASP A 37 -0.06 -3.88 -4.33
CA ASP A 37 0.89 -4.72 -5.06
C ASP A 37 1.44 -5.82 -4.16
N LEU A 38 1.75 -5.52 -2.89
CA LEU A 38 2.23 -6.50 -1.91
C LEU A 38 1.21 -7.61 -1.62
N MET A 39 -0.08 -7.31 -1.81
CA MET A 39 -1.22 -8.19 -1.58
C MET A 39 -1.72 -8.90 -2.85
N GLU A 40 -0.99 -8.83 -3.96
CA GLU A 40 -1.32 -9.59 -5.17
C GLU A 40 -1.25 -11.11 -4.95
N PRO A 41 -2.01 -11.92 -5.74
CA PRO A 41 -2.04 -13.38 -5.60
C PRO A 41 -0.66 -14.01 -5.52
N GLU A 42 -0.56 -15.09 -4.74
CA GLU A 42 0.68 -15.86 -4.50
C GLU A 42 1.81 -15.15 -3.76
N LYS A 43 1.72 -13.84 -3.50
CA LYS A 43 2.74 -13.12 -2.71
C LYS A 43 2.73 -13.52 -1.23
N PRO A 44 3.85 -13.34 -0.51
CA PRO A 44 3.94 -13.70 0.89
C PRO A 44 2.87 -13.05 1.78
N ALA A 45 2.56 -11.76 1.56
CA ALA A 45 1.52 -11.09 2.32
C ALA A 45 0.13 -11.64 1.98
N TRP A 46 -0.18 -11.83 0.69
CA TRP A 46 -1.42 -12.46 0.25
C TRP A 46 -1.64 -13.83 0.91
N LYS A 47 -0.63 -14.71 0.91
CA LYS A 47 -0.72 -16.04 1.54
C LYS A 47 -1.08 -15.96 3.02
N LYS A 48 -0.45 -15.04 3.76
CA LYS A 48 -0.73 -14.82 5.19
C LYS A 48 -2.13 -14.26 5.42
N ILE A 49 -2.58 -13.33 4.58
CA ILE A 49 -3.93 -12.76 4.67
C ILE A 49 -4.99 -13.84 4.38
N VAL A 50 -4.81 -14.64 3.33
CA VAL A 50 -5.74 -15.74 3.00
C VAL A 50 -5.75 -16.81 4.09
N ALA A 51 -4.59 -17.13 4.69
CA ALA A 51 -4.52 -18.08 5.80
C ALA A 51 -5.30 -17.58 7.03
N HIS A 52 -5.25 -16.28 7.31
CA HIS A 52 -5.92 -15.68 8.47
C HIS A 52 -7.42 -15.45 8.26
N PHE A 53 -7.81 -14.85 7.13
CA PHE A 53 -9.21 -14.48 6.84
C PHE A 53 -9.99 -15.56 6.09
N GLY A 54 -9.30 -16.57 5.54
CA GLY A 54 -9.87 -17.62 4.72
C GLY A 54 -10.08 -17.20 3.26
N LYS A 55 -10.41 -18.17 2.39
CA LYS A 55 -10.64 -17.93 0.96
C LYS A 55 -11.88 -17.08 0.64
N LYS A 56 -12.75 -16.82 1.64
CA LYS A 56 -13.96 -16.01 1.50
C LYS A 56 -13.68 -14.54 1.13
N ILE A 57 -12.48 -14.05 1.42
CA ILE A 57 -12.08 -12.67 1.09
C ILE A 57 -11.50 -12.52 -0.32
N LEU A 58 -11.54 -13.58 -1.14
CA LEU A 58 -11.00 -13.57 -2.49
C LEU A 58 -12.10 -13.32 -3.53
N ASN A 59 -11.73 -12.61 -4.59
CA ASN A 59 -12.47 -12.58 -5.84
C ASN A 59 -12.24 -13.87 -6.65
N GLU A 60 -12.99 -14.04 -7.74
CA GLU A 60 -12.87 -15.22 -8.63
C GLU A 60 -11.47 -15.37 -9.23
N ASP A 61 -10.79 -14.26 -9.51
CA ASP A 61 -9.42 -14.20 -10.01
C ASP A 61 -8.34 -14.41 -8.93
N LYS A 62 -8.74 -14.77 -7.70
CA LYS A 62 -7.91 -14.93 -6.50
C LYS A 62 -7.31 -13.63 -5.95
N THR A 63 -7.65 -12.47 -6.49
CA THR A 63 -7.28 -11.18 -5.87
C THR A 63 -8.09 -10.96 -4.59
N ILE A 64 -7.61 -10.10 -3.70
CA ILE A 64 -8.33 -9.77 -2.46
C ILE A 64 -9.52 -8.85 -2.77
N ASN A 65 -10.71 -9.26 -2.33
CA ASN A 65 -11.89 -8.41 -2.33
C ASN A 65 -11.74 -7.30 -1.27
N ARG A 66 -11.30 -6.12 -1.72
CA ARG A 66 -11.02 -4.98 -0.83
C ARG A 66 -12.24 -4.48 -0.09
N SER A 67 -13.41 -4.50 -0.72
CA SER A 67 -14.66 -4.06 -0.08
C SER A 67 -15.02 -4.99 1.08
N LEU A 68 -14.87 -6.30 0.89
CA LEU A 68 -15.14 -7.28 1.94
C LEU A 68 -14.08 -7.27 3.04
N LEU A 69 -12.80 -7.24 2.68
CA LEU A 69 -11.71 -7.12 3.65
C LEU A 69 -11.86 -5.83 4.46
N GLY A 70 -12.17 -4.71 3.79
CA GLY A 70 -12.48 -3.42 4.39
C GLY A 70 -13.57 -3.53 5.45
N LYS A 71 -14.72 -4.12 5.11
CA LYS A 71 -15.82 -4.34 6.07
C LYS A 71 -15.34 -5.09 7.33
N ILE A 72 -14.54 -6.15 7.15
CA ILE A 72 -14.02 -6.95 8.27
C ILE A 72 -13.10 -6.10 9.16
N ILE A 73 -12.08 -5.47 8.58
CA ILE A 73 -11.08 -4.71 9.36
C ILE A 73 -11.65 -3.44 9.98
N PHE A 74 -12.66 -2.80 9.38
CA PHE A 74 -13.32 -1.64 10.00
C PHE A 74 -14.29 -2.04 11.11
N SER A 75 -14.79 -3.28 11.11
CA SER A 75 -15.67 -3.81 12.16
C SER A 75 -14.94 -4.40 13.36
N ALA A 76 -13.67 -4.80 13.20
CA ALA A 76 -12.91 -5.49 14.23
C ALA A 76 -11.49 -4.94 14.37
N GLU A 77 -11.20 -4.30 15.50
CA GLU A 77 -9.88 -3.69 15.77
C GLU A 77 -8.74 -4.72 15.68
N LYS A 78 -8.97 -5.93 16.20
CA LYS A 78 -7.99 -7.02 16.15
C LYS A 78 -7.58 -7.36 14.72
N GLU A 79 -8.54 -7.39 13.80
CA GLU A 79 -8.32 -7.69 12.39
C GLU A 79 -7.59 -6.56 11.67
N ARG A 80 -7.95 -5.32 12.00
CA ARG A 80 -7.21 -4.14 11.52
C ARG A 80 -5.76 -4.17 11.98
N ARG A 81 -5.52 -4.51 13.26
CA ARG A 81 -4.18 -4.58 13.84
C ARG A 81 -3.34 -5.66 13.16
N PHE A 82 -3.88 -6.86 12.99
CA PHE A 82 -3.22 -7.95 12.26
C PHE A 82 -2.80 -7.52 10.85
N LEU A 83 -3.71 -6.93 10.08
CA LEU A 83 -3.41 -6.49 8.71
C LEU A 83 -2.33 -5.40 8.70
N ASN A 84 -2.43 -4.44 9.61
CA ASN A 84 -1.47 -3.35 9.75
C ASN A 84 -0.06 -3.87 10.12
N GLU A 85 0.04 -4.75 11.11
CA GLU A 85 1.31 -5.36 11.54
C GLU A 85 1.98 -6.15 10.41
N LEU A 86 1.18 -6.78 9.56
CA LEU A 86 1.68 -7.49 8.39
C LEU A 86 2.16 -6.56 7.27
N ILE A 87 1.38 -5.52 6.94
CA ILE A 87 1.60 -4.69 5.75
C ILE A 87 2.56 -3.54 5.99
N HIS A 88 2.50 -2.86 7.13
CA HIS A 88 3.32 -1.66 7.38
C HIS A 88 4.83 -1.91 7.24
N PRO A 89 5.41 -3.01 7.79
CA PRO A 89 6.83 -3.27 7.62
C PRO A 89 7.23 -3.44 6.15
N LEU A 90 6.42 -4.14 5.36
CA LEU A 90 6.67 -4.38 3.94
C LEU A 90 6.61 -3.10 3.12
N VAL A 91 5.65 -2.22 3.41
CA VAL A 91 5.56 -0.90 2.76
C VAL A 91 6.76 -0.02 3.13
N LEU A 92 7.20 -0.05 4.39
CA LEU A 92 8.37 0.69 4.84
C LEU A 92 9.67 0.20 4.18
N GLU A 93 9.83 -1.12 4.04
CA GLU A 93 10.93 -1.73 3.31
C GLU A 93 10.93 -1.27 1.84
N LYS A 94 9.78 -1.31 1.17
CA LYS A 94 9.67 -0.87 -0.22
C LYS A 94 9.96 0.63 -0.38
N LYS A 95 9.53 1.45 0.59
CA LYS A 95 9.87 2.88 0.63
C LYS A 95 11.38 3.10 0.71
N LYS A 96 12.06 2.35 1.59
CA LYS A 96 13.53 2.43 1.73
C LYS A 96 14.23 2.02 0.44
N GLU A 97 13.84 0.90 -0.16
CA GLU A 97 14.38 0.41 -1.42
C GLU A 97 14.30 1.47 -2.52
N VAL A 98 13.11 2.06 -2.71
CA VAL A 98 12.88 3.10 -3.73
C VAL A 98 13.69 4.36 -3.44
N SER A 99 13.75 4.81 -2.19
CA SER A 99 14.55 5.97 -1.81
C SER A 99 16.04 5.75 -2.11
N SER A 100 16.59 4.59 -1.73
CA SER A 100 17.99 4.27 -1.99
C SER A 100 18.29 4.12 -3.48
N ARG A 101 17.35 3.61 -4.28
CA ARG A 101 17.51 3.54 -5.74
C ARG A 101 17.57 4.93 -6.35
N LEU A 102 16.64 5.83 -5.99
CA LEU A 102 16.59 7.20 -6.51
C LEU A 102 17.83 8.01 -6.10
N GLU A 103 18.39 7.78 -4.92
CA GLU A 103 19.64 8.41 -4.49
C GLU A 103 20.85 7.94 -5.29
N LYS A 104 20.89 6.66 -5.70
CA LYS A 104 21.94 6.14 -6.59
C LYS A 104 21.78 6.61 -8.03
N GLU A 105 20.56 6.65 -8.56
CA GLU A 105 20.31 7.09 -9.94
C GLU A 105 20.58 8.60 -10.12
N ARG A 106 20.46 9.39 -9.04
CA ARG A 106 20.80 10.82 -9.00
C ARG A 106 22.30 11.09 -8.80
N HIS A 107 23.19 10.24 -9.33
CA HIS A 107 24.62 10.55 -9.37
C HIS A 107 24.83 11.97 -9.92
N TYR A 108 25.38 12.84 -9.06
CA TYR A 108 26.01 14.11 -9.45
C TYR A 108 27.18 13.84 -10.39
#